data_AF-A0A4R8FBG0-F1
#
_entry.id   AF-A0A4R8FBG0-F1
#
_cell.length_a   1.000
_cell.length_b   1.000
_cell.length_c   1.000
_cell.angle_alpha   90.00
_cell.angle_beta   90.00
_cell.angle_gamma   90.00
#
_symmetry.space_group_name_H-M   'P 1'
#
loop_
_entity.id
_entity.type
_entity.pdbx_description
1 polymer ?
#
loop_
_entity_poly.entity_id
_entity_poly.type
_entity_poly.pdbx_seq_one_letter_code
_entity_poly.pdbx_strand_id
1 'polypeptide(L)'
;MGGGTRQDPCIWFRGFWSQGDGACFETFYAYRKGAPRLIREYAPQDTELHRIADALQAVQRRNFYQLRAEAAHRGHYYHEYCMAISVERDSPSWQDMTADAEEVVIEALRDLARWLYRQLEREFDYLSSDDVVDETIITNGYIFTEAGQRFE
;
A
#
# COMPACT_ATOMS: atom_id res chain seq x y z
N MET A 1 13.03 -24.33 18.32
CA MET A 1 12.24 -23.12 18.59
C MET A 1 12.57 -22.09 17.52
N GLY A 2 11.65 -21.82 16.61
CA GLY A 2 11.85 -20.86 15.51
C GLY A 2 10.53 -20.20 15.21
N GLY A 3 10.15 -19.24 16.05
CA GLY A 3 8.89 -18.51 15.96
C GLY A 3 8.95 -17.52 14.80
N GLY A 4 8.50 -17.96 13.63
CA GLY A 4 8.21 -17.09 12.50
C GLY A 4 6.72 -16.79 12.47
N THR A 5 6.25 -15.86 13.29
CA THR A 5 4.95 -15.22 13.05
C THR A 5 5.21 -13.96 12.24
N ARG A 6 5.49 -14.14 10.94
CA ARG A 6 5.36 -13.02 10.01
C ARG A 6 3.87 -12.70 9.98
N GLN A 7 3.45 -11.61 10.61
CA GLN A 7 2.07 -11.16 10.50
C GLN A 7 1.76 -10.92 9.02
N ASP A 8 0.63 -11.44 8.56
CA ASP A 8 0.15 -11.15 7.21
C ASP A 8 -0.08 -9.65 7.08
N PRO A 9 0.33 -9.02 5.96
CA PRO A 9 0.13 -7.59 5.77
C PRO A 9 -1.37 -7.28 5.85
N CYS A 10 -1.74 -6.40 6.76
CA CYS A 10 -3.13 -5.97 6.93
C CYS A 10 -3.32 -4.63 6.22
N ILE A 11 -4.23 -4.57 5.26
CA ILE A 11 -4.57 -3.35 4.51
C ILE A 11 -5.93 -2.87 4.99
N TRP A 12 -5.99 -1.63 5.43
CA TRP A 12 -7.21 -0.95 5.83
C TRP A 12 -7.46 0.22 4.89
N PHE A 13 -8.69 0.39 4.40
CA PHE A 13 -9.08 1.52 3.57
C PHE A 13 -10.49 1.99 3.92
N ARG A 14 -10.80 3.25 3.59
CA ARG A 14 -12.14 3.82 3.79
C ARG A 14 -12.48 4.79 2.66
N GLY A 15 -13.72 4.67 2.18
CA GLY A 15 -14.38 5.59 1.25
C GLY A 15 -13.81 5.61 -0.18
N PHE A 16 -14.35 6.52 -1.00
CA PHE A 16 -13.91 6.98 -2.35
C PHE A 16 -14.59 8.35 -2.71
N TRP A 17 -15.23 9.01 -1.74
CA TRP A 17 -16.19 10.10 -1.97
C TRP A 17 -16.23 11.15 -0.84
N SER A 18 -15.34 11.09 0.17
CA SER A 18 -15.34 11.99 1.33
C SER A 18 -13.94 12.43 1.79
N GLN A 19 -13.87 13.59 2.45
CA GLN A 19 -12.61 14.10 3.03
C GLN A 19 -12.20 13.21 4.22
N GLY A 20 -11.02 12.58 4.12
CA GLY A 20 -10.52 11.62 5.12
C GLY A 20 -10.45 10.18 4.62
N ASP A 21 -10.83 9.96 3.36
CA ASP A 21 -10.66 8.69 2.67
C ASP A 21 -9.19 8.43 2.35
N GLY A 22 -8.82 7.15 2.33
CA GLY A 22 -7.43 6.74 2.14
C GLY A 22 -7.24 5.26 2.43
N ALA A 23 -5.97 4.85 2.37
CA ALA A 23 -5.53 3.55 2.82
C ALA A 23 -4.39 3.68 3.82
N CYS A 24 -4.29 2.72 4.71
CA CYS A 24 -3.12 2.48 5.55
C CYS A 24 -2.87 0.98 5.62
N PHE A 25 -1.65 0.59 5.93
CA PHE A 25 -1.30 -0.83 6.07
C PHE A 25 -0.39 -1.06 7.26
N GLU A 26 -0.42 -2.29 7.75
CA GLU A 26 0.54 -2.79 8.73
C GLU A 26 1.58 -3.65 8.02
N THR A 27 2.86 -3.38 8.27
CA THR A 27 3.94 -4.15 7.64
C THR A 27 5.25 -4.07 8.41
N PHE A 28 6.08 -5.07 8.16
CA PHE A 28 7.50 -5.04 8.48
C PHE A 28 8.30 -4.87 7.19
N TYR A 29 8.99 -3.74 7.09
CA TYR A 29 9.89 -3.43 5.99
C TYR A 29 11.33 -3.79 6.34
N ALA A 30 12.00 -4.51 5.43
CA ALA A 30 13.43 -4.75 5.46
C ALA A 30 13.98 -4.82 4.04
N TYR A 31 15.28 -4.55 3.88
CA TYR A 31 15.92 -4.61 2.58
C TYR A 31 15.79 -6.00 1.94
N ARG A 32 15.37 -6.02 0.68
CA ARG A 32 15.40 -7.22 -0.18
C ARG A 32 16.23 -6.95 -1.42
N LYS A 33 17.27 -7.76 -1.63
CA LYS A 33 18.14 -7.65 -2.79
C LYS A 33 17.33 -7.77 -4.08
N GLY A 34 17.50 -6.78 -4.98
CA GLY A 34 16.85 -6.77 -6.29
C GLY A 34 15.39 -6.31 -6.31
N ALA A 35 14.85 -5.80 -5.20
CA ALA A 35 13.47 -5.33 -5.14
C ALA A 35 13.09 -4.32 -6.26
N PRO A 36 13.89 -3.28 -6.58
CA PRO A 36 13.53 -2.34 -7.64
C PRO A 36 13.44 -2.96 -9.03
N ARG A 37 14.21 -4.02 -9.31
CA ARG A 37 14.12 -4.78 -10.57
C ARG A 37 12.85 -5.62 -10.61
N LEU A 38 12.59 -6.37 -9.53
CA LEU A 38 11.39 -7.23 -9.43
C LEU A 38 10.10 -6.42 -9.53
N ILE A 39 10.08 -5.21 -8.95
CA ILE A 39 8.93 -4.29 -9.05
C ILE A 39 8.73 -3.84 -10.50
N ARG A 40 9.79 -3.50 -11.22
CA ARG A 40 9.73 -3.16 -12.66
C ARG A 40 9.30 -4.31 -13.55
N GLU A 41 9.64 -5.55 -13.18
CA GLU A 41 9.18 -6.74 -13.89
C GLU A 41 7.69 -7.00 -13.67
N TYR A 42 7.19 -6.75 -12.46
CA TYR A 42 5.78 -6.91 -12.10
C TYR A 42 4.89 -5.80 -12.67
N ALA A 43 5.33 -4.53 -12.54
CA ALA A 43 4.54 -3.36 -12.90
C ALA A 43 5.37 -2.41 -13.81
N PRO A 44 5.69 -2.82 -15.05
CA PRO A 44 6.65 -2.12 -15.91
C PRO A 44 6.29 -0.68 -16.29
N GLN A 45 5.01 -0.30 -16.17
CA GLN A 45 4.52 1.03 -16.50
C GLN A 45 4.25 1.89 -15.25
N ASP A 46 4.41 1.34 -14.04
CA ASP A 46 4.05 2.05 -12.81
C ASP A 46 5.23 2.89 -12.30
N THR A 47 5.32 4.10 -12.86
CA THR A 47 6.40 5.06 -12.55
C THR A 47 6.41 5.49 -11.08
N GLU A 48 5.26 5.53 -10.42
CA GLU A 48 5.16 5.90 -9.01
C GLU A 48 5.70 4.78 -8.11
N LEU A 49 5.30 3.54 -8.37
CA LEU A 49 5.82 2.39 -7.65
C LEU A 49 7.34 2.23 -7.85
N HIS A 50 7.85 2.56 -9.04
CA HIS A 50 9.29 2.64 -9.29
C HIS A 50 9.97 3.73 -8.46
N ARG A 51 9.39 4.93 -8.38
CA ARG A 51 9.93 6.04 -7.58
C ARG A 51 10.05 5.66 -6.10
N ILE A 52 9.01 5.04 -5.54
CA ILE A 52 8.99 4.56 -4.14
C ILE A 52 10.10 3.52 -3.93
N ALA A 53 10.20 2.54 -4.82
CA ALA A 53 11.23 1.49 -4.75
C ALA A 53 12.65 2.05 -4.81
N ASP A 54 12.89 3.04 -5.67
CA ASP A 54 14.19 3.68 -5.83
C ASP A 54 14.56 4.54 -4.61
N ALA A 55 13.60 5.25 -4.03
CA ALA A 55 13.80 6.01 -2.78
C ALA A 55 14.23 5.08 -1.63
N LEU A 56 13.51 3.97 -1.45
CA LEU A 56 13.84 2.94 -0.46
C LEU A 56 15.22 2.30 -0.74
N GLN A 57 15.55 2.05 -2.00
CA GLN A 57 16.85 1.50 -2.40
C GLN A 57 18.00 2.47 -2.13
N ALA A 58 17.81 3.76 -2.36
CA ALA A 58 18.82 4.79 -2.15
C ALA A 58 19.10 5.00 -0.66
N VAL A 59 18.07 5.10 0.18
CA VAL A 59 18.24 5.25 1.64
C VAL A 59 18.87 3.99 2.26
N GLN A 60 18.48 2.80 1.81
CA GLN A 60 19.13 1.55 2.25
C GLN A 60 20.61 1.51 1.88
N ARG A 61 20.99 1.93 0.68
CA ARG A 61 22.40 1.95 0.25
C ARG A 61 23.25 2.85 1.14
N ARG A 62 22.74 4.01 1.55
CA ARG A 62 23.42 4.96 2.46
C ARG A 62 23.57 4.41 3.88
N ASN A 63 22.75 3.44 4.25
CA ASN A 63 22.71 2.81 5.57
C ASN A 63 23.17 1.33 5.52
N PHE A 64 23.99 0.98 4.53
CA PHE A 64 24.57 -0.36 4.35
C PHE A 64 23.54 -1.50 4.35
N TYR A 65 22.32 -1.23 3.89
CA TYR A 65 21.21 -2.17 3.78
C TYR A 65 20.70 -2.70 5.13
N GLN A 66 20.89 -1.93 6.21
CA GLN A 66 20.57 -2.31 7.59
C GLN A 66 19.30 -1.65 8.14
N LEU A 67 18.57 -0.87 7.34
CA LEU A 67 17.34 -0.24 7.83
C LEU A 67 16.22 -1.26 7.91
N ARG A 68 15.48 -1.22 9.03
CA ARG A 68 14.22 -1.89 9.24
C ARG A 68 13.17 -0.85 9.61
N ALA A 69 11.93 -1.10 9.23
CA ALA A 69 10.81 -0.30 9.69
C ALA A 69 9.62 -1.17 10.02
N GLU A 70 8.88 -0.75 11.05
CA GLU A 70 7.59 -1.31 11.41
C GLU A 70 6.55 -0.21 11.18
N ALA A 71 5.54 -0.51 10.37
CA ALA A 71 4.38 0.33 10.21
C ALA A 71 3.20 -0.36 10.88
N ALA A 72 2.57 0.33 11.81
CA ALA A 72 1.37 -0.12 12.50
C ALA A 72 0.27 0.94 12.35
N HIS A 73 -0.99 0.51 12.32
CA HIS A 73 -2.10 1.44 12.34
C HIS A 73 -2.41 1.85 13.78
N ARG A 74 -2.62 3.16 14.02
CA ARG A 74 -3.08 3.65 15.33
C ARG A 74 -4.26 4.60 15.14
N GLY A 75 -5.41 4.23 15.71
CA GLY A 75 -6.60 5.10 15.82
C GLY A 75 -7.80 4.61 15.02
N HIS A 76 -8.73 5.53 14.75
CA HIS A 76 -10.04 5.22 14.14
C HIS A 76 -10.16 5.67 12.67
N TYR A 77 -9.14 6.33 12.12
CA TYR A 77 -9.11 6.84 10.74
C TYR A 77 -8.15 6.01 9.89
N TYR A 78 -8.46 5.82 8.60
CA TYR A 78 -7.71 4.95 7.70
C TYR A 78 -7.13 5.76 6.53
N HIS A 79 -6.01 6.42 6.77
CA HIS A 79 -5.22 7.14 5.74
C HIS A 79 -3.73 7.13 6.12
N GLU A 80 -2.85 7.64 5.25
CA GLU A 80 -1.40 7.45 5.36
C GLU A 80 -0.78 8.07 6.62
N TYR A 81 -1.37 9.16 7.13
CA TYR A 81 -0.92 9.79 8.38
C TYR A 81 -1.37 9.05 9.65
N CYS A 82 -2.22 8.02 9.54
CA CYS A 82 -2.60 7.15 10.65
C CYS A 82 -1.61 5.99 10.87
N MET A 83 -0.58 5.91 10.03
CA MET A 83 0.49 4.93 10.17
C MET A 83 1.51 5.45 11.18
N ALA A 84 1.62 4.75 12.31
CA ALA A 84 2.76 4.89 13.21
C ALA A 84 3.91 4.08 12.63
N ILE A 85 4.94 4.76 12.15
CA ILE A 85 6.10 4.15 11.50
C ILE A 85 7.31 4.39 12.39
N SER A 86 7.96 3.32 12.84
CA SER A 86 9.27 3.36 13.49
C SER A 86 10.33 2.86 12.52
N VAL A 87 11.48 3.55 12.48
CA VAL A 87 12.61 3.16 11.64
C VAL A 87 13.82 2.95 12.54
N GLU A 88 14.49 1.81 12.37
CA GLU A 88 15.70 1.48 13.10
C GLU A 88 16.79 1.01 12.15
N ARG A 89 18.04 1.11 12.60
CA ARG A 89 19.18 0.53 11.90
C ARG A 89 19.74 -0.62 12.73
N ASP A 90 19.70 -1.82 12.15
CA ASP A 90 20.28 -3.02 12.76
C ASP A 90 21.81 -3.01 12.60
N SER A 91 22.48 -2.12 13.35
CA SER A 91 23.93 -1.96 13.33
C SER A 91 24.57 -2.75 14.48
N PRO A 92 25.39 -3.78 14.19
CA PRO A 92 26.15 -4.51 15.21
C PRO A 92 27.11 -3.62 16.03
N SER A 93 27.52 -2.49 15.46
CA SER A 93 28.42 -1.51 16.08
C SER A 93 27.71 -0.30 16.68
N TRP A 94 26.38 -0.35 16.87
CA TRP A 94 25.57 0.78 17.40
C TRP A 94 25.72 2.09 16.63
N GLN A 95 26.00 2.02 15.33
CA GLN A 95 26.08 3.18 14.47
C GLN A 95 24.66 3.67 14.15
N ASP A 96 24.41 4.95 14.39
CA ASP A 96 23.15 5.58 14.01
C ASP A 96 22.89 5.52 12.50
N MET A 97 21.62 5.65 12.13
CA MET A 97 21.23 5.83 10.73
C MET A 97 21.63 7.22 10.21
N THR A 98 21.62 7.40 8.88
CA THR A 98 21.79 8.74 8.30
C THR A 98 20.66 9.66 8.76
N ALA A 99 20.96 10.96 8.93
CA ALA A 99 20.05 11.92 9.57
C ALA A 99 18.66 12.02 8.90
N ASP A 100 18.59 11.77 7.59
CA ASP A 100 17.36 11.81 6.80
C ASP A 100 16.71 10.43 6.60
N ALA A 101 17.30 9.35 7.14
CA ALA A 101 16.86 7.99 6.82
C ALA A 101 15.44 7.71 7.31
N GLU A 102 15.13 8.14 8.52
CA GLU A 102 13.81 7.95 9.14
C GLU A 102 12.72 8.63 8.29
N GLU A 103 12.88 9.93 8.00
CA GLU A 103 11.93 10.70 7.21
C GLU A 103 11.74 10.11 5.81
N VAL A 104 12.82 9.73 5.12
CA VAL A 104 12.73 9.14 3.78
C VAL A 104 11.99 7.81 3.77
N VAL A 105 12.19 6.96 4.79
CA VAL A 105 11.47 5.68 4.90
C VAL A 105 10.00 5.91 5.24
N ILE A 106 9.70 6.84 6.17
CA ILE A 106 8.33 7.20 6.54
C ILE A 106 7.55 7.68 5.32
N GLU A 107 8.11 8.65 4.58
CA GLU A 107 7.43 9.20 3.40
C GLU A 107 7.29 8.18 2.28
N ALA A 108 8.27 7.31 2.06
CA ALA A 108 8.15 6.24 1.07
C ALA A 108 7.04 5.23 1.42
N LEU A 109 6.85 4.89 2.69
CA LEU A 109 5.76 4.01 3.13
C LEU A 109 4.39 4.70 3.05
N ARG A 110 4.31 6.00 3.33
CA ARG A 110 3.10 6.80 3.11
C ARG A 110 2.75 6.92 1.63
N ASP A 111 3.74 7.14 0.77
CA ASP A 111 3.56 7.15 -0.68
C ASP A 111 3.06 5.80 -1.20
N LEU A 112 3.54 4.69 -0.62
CA LEU A 112 3.01 3.37 -0.93
C LEU A 112 1.53 3.24 -0.51
N ALA A 113 1.13 3.80 0.63
CA ALA A 113 -0.26 3.78 1.07
C ALA A 113 -1.16 4.60 0.14
N ARG A 114 -0.70 5.78 -0.30
CA ARG A 114 -1.38 6.61 -1.33
C ARG A 114 -1.46 5.90 -2.68
N TRP A 115 -0.40 5.18 -3.07
CA TRP A 115 -0.41 4.37 -4.27
C TRP A 115 -1.44 3.23 -4.18
N LEU A 116 -1.48 2.50 -3.07
CA LEU A 116 -2.46 1.45 -2.81
C LEU A 116 -3.89 1.98 -2.90
N TYR A 117 -4.16 3.11 -2.26
CA TYR A 117 -5.48 3.74 -2.30
C TYR A 117 -5.92 4.07 -3.74
N ARG A 118 -5.01 4.62 -4.57
CA ARG A 118 -5.29 4.91 -5.98
C ARG A 118 -5.57 3.64 -6.81
N GLN A 119 -4.96 2.50 -6.47
CA GLN A 119 -5.30 1.24 -7.16
C GLN A 119 -6.68 0.74 -6.74
N LEU A 120 -7.01 0.82 -5.45
CA LEU A 120 -8.33 0.45 -4.94
C LEU A 120 -9.44 1.33 -5.55
N GLU A 121 -9.19 2.62 -5.71
CA GLU A 121 -10.11 3.57 -6.34
C GLU A 121 -10.35 3.21 -7.81
N ARG A 122 -9.30 2.93 -8.58
CA ARG A 122 -9.41 2.49 -9.98
C ARG A 122 -10.18 1.18 -10.12
N GLU A 123 -9.96 0.23 -9.21
CA GLU A 123 -10.68 -1.04 -9.21
C GLU A 123 -12.16 -0.82 -8.87
N PHE A 124 -12.45 0.04 -7.90
CA PHE A 124 -13.82 0.42 -7.56
C PHE A 124 -14.54 1.11 -8.72
N ASP A 125 -13.90 2.06 -9.40
CA ASP A 125 -14.45 2.77 -10.56
C ASP A 125 -14.72 1.80 -11.72
N TYR A 126 -13.81 0.84 -11.96
CA TYR A 126 -14.00 -0.19 -12.97
C TYR A 126 -15.20 -1.09 -12.65
N LEU A 127 -15.30 -1.57 -11.40
CA LEU A 127 -16.39 -2.44 -10.96
C LEU A 127 -17.74 -1.71 -10.88
N SER A 128 -17.72 -0.40 -10.68
CA SER A 128 -18.91 0.46 -10.61
C SER A 128 -19.27 1.10 -11.96
N SER A 129 -18.50 0.82 -13.01
CA SER A 129 -18.79 1.27 -14.37
C SER A 129 -20.06 0.61 -14.89
N ASP A 130 -20.94 1.39 -15.54
CA ASP A 130 -22.24 0.94 -16.08
C ASP A 130 -22.11 -0.37 -16.89
N ASP A 131 -21.03 -0.53 -17.67
CA ASP A 131 -20.78 -1.73 -18.49
C ASP A 131 -20.58 -3.01 -17.65
N VAL A 132 -19.94 -2.90 -16.48
CA VAL A 132 -19.68 -4.04 -15.56
C VAL A 132 -20.86 -4.29 -14.61
N VAL A 133 -21.59 -3.23 -14.26
CA VAL A 133 -22.84 -3.32 -13.49
C VAL A 133 -23.90 -4.07 -14.31
N ASP A 134 -24.05 -3.75 -15.60
CA ASP A 134 -24.96 -4.45 -16.50
C ASP A 134 -24.58 -5.93 -16.68
N GLU A 135 -23.29 -6.26 -16.84
CA GLU A 135 -22.82 -7.65 -16.92
C GLU A 135 -23.06 -8.43 -15.61
N THR A 136 -22.91 -7.80 -14.45
CA THR A 136 -23.13 -8.43 -13.13
C THR A 136 -24.62 -8.66 -12.85
N ILE A 137 -25.48 -7.74 -13.30
CA ILE A 137 -26.95 -7.85 -13.23
C ILE A 137 -27.46 -8.99 -14.13
N ILE A 138 -26.94 -9.09 -15.36
CA ILE A 138 -27.27 -10.15 -16.31
C ILE A 138 -26.74 -11.52 -15.82
N THR A 139 -25.51 -11.57 -15.29
CA THR A 139 -24.88 -12.81 -14.80
C THR A 139 -25.58 -13.38 -13.56
N ASN A 140 -26.11 -12.52 -12.68
CA ASN A 140 -26.91 -12.94 -11.53
C ASN A 140 -28.39 -13.19 -11.87
N GLY A 141 -28.78 -13.11 -13.16
CA GLY A 141 -30.11 -13.45 -13.66
C GLY A 141 -31.21 -12.47 -13.25
N TYR A 142 -30.86 -11.25 -12.85
CA TYR A 142 -31.84 -10.24 -12.48
C TYR A 142 -32.09 -9.32 -13.65
N ILE A 143 -33.27 -9.43 -14.26
CA ILE A 143 -33.72 -8.46 -15.27
C ILE A 143 -34.55 -7.40 -14.53
N PHE A 144 -34.27 -6.13 -14.78
CA PHE A 144 -35.05 -5.01 -14.25
C PHE A 144 -35.71 -4.22 -15.39
N THR A 145 -36.90 -3.68 -15.14
CA THR A 145 -37.61 -2.78 -16.07
C THR A 145 -36.95 -1.40 -16.11
N GLU A 146 -37.26 -0.58 -17.11
CA GLU A 146 -36.82 0.83 -17.22
C GLU A 146 -37.19 1.67 -15.98
N ALA A 147 -38.18 1.23 -15.19
CA ALA A 147 -38.58 1.85 -13.93
C ALA A 147 -37.89 1.26 -12.68
N GLY A 148 -36.89 0.38 -12.85
CA GLY A 148 -36.15 -0.28 -11.76
C GLY A 148 -36.91 -1.39 -11.04
N GLN A 149 -37.98 -1.93 -11.63
CA GLN A 149 -38.75 -3.04 -11.05
C GLN A 149 -38.21 -4.39 -11.53
N ARG A 150 -38.23 -5.40 -10.67
CA ARG A 150 -37.73 -6.75 -11.01
C ARG A 150 -38.76 -7.50 -11.86
N PHE A 151 -38.32 -8.25 -12.87
CA PHE A 151 -39.17 -9.27 -13.48
C PHE A 151 -39.17 -10.51 -12.56
N GLU A 152 -40.36 -10.95 -12.13
CA GLU A 152 -40.56 -12.26 -11.45
C GLU A 152 -40.70 -13.40 -12.45
#